data_AF-A0A5B1L5E6-F1
#
_entry.id   AF-A0A5B1L5E6-F1
#
_cell.length_a   1.000
_cell.length_b   1.000
_cell.length_c   1.000
_cell.angle_alpha   90.00
_cell.angle_beta   90.00
_cell.angle_gamma   90.00
#
_symmetry.space_group_name_H-M   'P 1'
#
loop_
_entity.id
_entity.type
_entity.pdbx_description
1 polymer ?
#
loop_
_entity_poly.entity_id
_entity_poly.type
_entity_poly.pdbx_seq_one_letter_code
_entity_poly.pdbx_strand_id
1 'polypeptide(L)'
;EPELKLESVVIVSRHGVRAPTKATQLMQDVTPDAWPTWPVKLGWLTPRGGELIAYLGHYQRQRLVADGLLAKKGCPQSGQVAIIADVDERTRKTGEAFAAGLAPD
;
A
#
# COMPACT_ATOMS: atom_id res chain seq x y z
N GLU A 1 -29.59 -18.47 13.78
CA GLU A 1 -28.19 -18.53 14.24
C GLU A 1 -27.77 -17.15 14.74
N PRO A 2 -26.86 -17.03 15.72
CA PRO A 2 -26.35 -15.72 16.11
C PRO A 2 -25.62 -15.08 14.92
N GLU A 3 -25.75 -13.76 14.79
CA GLU A 3 -25.10 -12.98 13.74
C GLU A 3 -23.58 -12.91 13.99
N LEU A 4 -22.77 -13.28 13.00
CA LEU A 4 -21.31 -13.20 13.09
C LEU A 4 -20.87 -11.73 12.96
N LYS A 5 -19.95 -11.31 13.84
CA LYS A 5 -19.40 -9.96 13.85
C LYS A 5 -17.89 -10.00 13.64
N LEU A 6 -17.37 -9.09 12.80
CA LEU A 6 -15.94 -8.90 12.61
C LEU A 6 -15.34 -8.19 13.83
N GLU A 7 -14.37 -8.82 14.50
CA GLU A 7 -13.72 -8.25 15.69
C GLU A 7 -12.36 -7.61 15.40
N SER A 8 -11.59 -8.16 14.46
CA SER A 8 -10.27 -7.64 14.09
C SER A 8 -9.83 -8.11 12.70
N VAL A 9 -8.87 -7.38 12.11
CA VAL A 9 -8.27 -7.71 10.81
C VAL A 9 -6.77 -7.49 10.88
N VAL A 10 -6.00 -8.42 10.29
CA VAL A 10 -4.58 -8.25 9.99
C VAL A 10 -4.42 -8.28 8.47
N ILE A 11 -3.86 -7.20 7.91
CA ILE A 11 -3.57 -7.10 6.47
C ILE A 11 -2.07 -7.26 6.27
N VAL A 12 -1.67 -8.37 5.66
CA VAL A 12 -0.28 -8.56 5.19
C VAL A 12 -0.21 -8.11 3.73
N SER A 13 0.29 -6.89 3.52
CA SER A 13 0.34 -6.28 2.18
C SER A 13 1.75 -6.29 1.60
N ARG A 14 1.85 -6.56 0.29
CA ARG A 14 3.03 -6.18 -0.48
C ARG A 14 3.05 -4.66 -0.69
N HIS A 15 4.23 -4.09 -0.93
CA HIS A 15 4.40 -2.71 -1.37
C HIS A 15 3.71 -2.46 -2.73
N GLY A 16 3.41 -1.18 -3.02
CA GLY A 16 2.86 -0.75 -4.31
C GLY A 16 3.84 -0.82 -5.49
N VAL A 17 3.44 -0.26 -6.64
CA VAL A 17 4.22 -0.31 -7.88
C VAL A 17 5.54 0.46 -7.74
N ARG A 18 6.65 -0.21 -8.05
CA ARG A 18 8.02 0.29 -7.91
C ARG A 18 8.83 0.13 -9.18
N ALA A 19 9.94 0.85 -9.27
CA ALA A 19 10.98 0.56 -10.25
C ALA A 19 11.63 -0.84 -10.00
N PRO A 20 12.29 -1.45 -11.02
CA PRO A 20 13.13 -2.62 -10.83
C PRO A 20 14.12 -2.40 -9.69
N THR A 21 14.42 -3.44 -8.91
CA THR A 21 15.35 -3.32 -7.76
C THR A 21 16.81 -3.20 -8.24
N LYS A 22 17.10 -3.73 -9.42
CA LYS A 22 18.44 -3.77 -10.03
C LYS A 22 18.33 -3.65 -11.54
N ALA A 23 19.40 -3.20 -12.17
CA ALA A 23 19.59 -3.20 -13.62
C ALA A 23 20.98 -3.79 -13.90
N THR A 24 21.08 -5.12 -14.00
CA THR A 24 22.35 -5.82 -14.16
C THR A 24 22.78 -5.88 -15.62
N GLN A 25 24.07 -6.09 -15.89
CA GLN A 25 24.58 -6.26 -17.26
C GLN A 25 23.83 -7.38 -18.01
N LEU A 26 23.64 -8.54 -17.37
CA LEU A 26 22.87 -9.63 -17.95
C LEU A 26 21.45 -9.24 -18.37
N MET A 27 20.79 -8.29 -17.68
CA MET A 27 19.45 -7.84 -18.09
C MET A 27 19.52 -7.03 -19.39
N GLN A 28 20.61 -6.32 -19.62
CA GLN A 28 20.86 -5.58 -20.85
C GLN A 28 21.24 -6.54 -21.99
N ASP A 29 22.06 -7.56 -21.71
CA ASP A 29 22.61 -8.44 -22.74
C ASP A 29 21.59 -9.40 -23.37
N VAL A 30 20.49 -9.72 -22.67
CA VAL A 30 19.50 -10.71 -23.12
C VAL A 30 18.45 -10.14 -24.08
N THR A 31 18.50 -8.85 -24.39
CA THR A 31 17.59 -8.21 -25.34
C THR A 31 18.34 -7.15 -26.16
N PRO A 32 18.06 -7.00 -27.46
CA PRO A 32 18.62 -5.89 -28.24
C PRO A 32 17.98 -4.54 -27.90
N ASP A 33 16.85 -4.51 -27.18
CA ASP A 33 16.09 -3.30 -26.87
C ASP A 33 16.61 -2.58 -25.62
N ALA A 34 16.54 -1.24 -25.64
CA ALA A 34 16.83 -0.44 -24.46
C ALA A 34 15.70 -0.54 -23.42
N TRP A 35 16.05 -0.86 -22.17
CA TRP A 35 15.09 -0.82 -21.07
C TRP A 35 14.61 0.60 -20.79
N PRO A 36 13.30 0.81 -20.55
CA PRO A 36 12.77 2.13 -20.25
C PRO A 36 13.31 2.67 -18.92
N THR A 37 13.53 3.99 -18.88
CA THR A 37 13.92 4.67 -17.64
C THR A 37 12.70 4.88 -16.74
N TRP A 38 12.87 4.62 -15.45
CA TRP A 38 11.83 4.84 -14.44
C TRP A 38 11.94 6.24 -13.83
N PRO A 39 10.83 6.88 -13.43
CA PRO A 39 10.85 8.24 -12.89
C PRO A 39 11.37 8.32 -11.45
N VAL A 40 11.84 7.20 -10.87
CA VAL A 40 12.32 7.08 -9.49
C VAL A 40 13.55 6.17 -9.46
N LYS A 41 14.28 6.19 -8.35
CA LYS A 41 15.44 5.32 -8.13
C LYS A 41 15.05 3.84 -8.19
N LEU A 42 16.00 2.97 -8.53
CA LEU A 42 15.79 1.53 -8.49
C LEU A 42 15.26 1.08 -7.12
N GLY A 43 14.24 0.23 -7.13
CA GLY A 43 13.59 -0.30 -5.93
C GLY A 43 12.68 0.68 -5.17
N TRP A 44 12.54 1.94 -5.59
CA TRP A 44 11.65 2.91 -4.95
C TRP A 44 10.22 2.81 -5.46
N LEU A 45 9.27 3.18 -4.59
CA LEU A 45 7.87 3.31 -4.98
C LEU A 45 7.72 4.43 -6.01
N THR A 46 6.89 4.20 -7.02
CA THR A 46 6.51 5.25 -7.98
C THR A 46 5.39 6.13 -7.41
N PRO A 47 5.25 7.40 -7.85
CA PRO A 47 4.11 8.23 -7.46
C PRO A 47 2.75 7.54 -7.74
N ARG A 48 2.59 6.99 -8.95
CA ARG A 48 1.43 6.17 -9.31
C ARG A 48 1.24 4.95 -8.39
N GLY A 49 2.33 4.32 -7.96
CA GLY A 49 2.29 3.24 -6.99
C GLY A 49 1.70 3.67 -5.65
N GLY A 50 2.02 4.88 -5.19
CA GLY A 50 1.40 5.49 -4.01
C GLY A 50 -0.10 5.75 -4.21
N GLU A 51 -0.50 6.37 -5.33
CA GLU A 51 -1.91 6.62 -5.66
C GLU A 51 -2.75 5.33 -5.65
N LEU A 52 -2.24 4.26 -6.27
CA LEU A 52 -2.91 2.95 -6.30
C LEU A 52 -3.08 2.36 -4.90
N ILE A 53 -2.10 2.55 -4.01
CA ILE A 53 -2.19 2.09 -2.63
C ILE A 53 -3.18 2.94 -1.82
N ALA A 54 -3.27 4.25 -2.07
CA ALA A 54 -4.28 5.09 -1.45
C ALA A 54 -5.70 4.65 -1.86
N TYR A 55 -5.92 4.27 -3.12
CA TYR A 55 -7.19 3.67 -3.53
C TYR A 55 -7.49 2.35 -2.80
N LEU A 56 -6.48 1.51 -2.60
CA LEU A 56 -6.63 0.29 -1.80
C LEU A 56 -6.99 0.61 -0.35
N GLY A 57 -6.35 1.62 0.26
CA GLY A 57 -6.69 2.10 1.60
C GLY A 57 -8.15 2.59 1.68
N HIS A 58 -8.60 3.34 0.68
CA HIS A 58 -9.98 3.81 0.60
C HIS A 58 -10.97 2.65 0.50
N TYR A 59 -10.69 1.66 -0.35
CA TYR A 59 -11.50 0.46 -0.46
C TYR A 59 -11.57 -0.30 0.88
N GLN A 60 -10.45 -0.46 1.57
CA GLN A 60 -10.44 -1.11 2.88
C GLN A 60 -11.25 -0.33 3.91
N ARG A 61 -11.20 1.01 3.90
CA ARG A 61 -12.07 1.82 4.76
C ARG A 61 -13.54 1.49 4.52
N GLN A 62 -13.97 1.45 3.26
CA GLN A 62 -15.36 1.12 2.92
C GLN A 62 -15.77 -0.25 3.44
N ARG A 63 -14.90 -1.27 3.27
CA ARG A 63 -15.16 -2.63 3.73
C ARG A 63 -15.26 -2.71 5.26
N LEU A 64 -14.29 -2.14 5.97
CA LEU A 64 -14.22 -2.19 7.43
C LEU A 64 -15.31 -1.35 8.10
N VAL A 65 -15.81 -0.29 7.44
CA VAL A 65 -17.01 0.43 7.88
C VAL A 65 -18.27 -0.42 7.68
N ALA A 66 -18.40 -1.10 6.54
CA ALA A 66 -19.54 -1.97 6.26
C ALA A 66 -19.61 -3.16 7.24
N ASP A 67 -18.47 -3.69 7.66
CA ASP A 67 -18.38 -4.77 8.66
C ASP A 67 -18.46 -4.26 10.11
N GLY A 68 -18.64 -2.94 10.32
CA GLY A 68 -18.82 -2.33 11.64
C GLY A 68 -17.54 -2.23 12.48
N LEU A 69 -16.36 -2.45 11.89
CA LEU A 69 -15.07 -2.36 12.58
C LEU A 69 -14.56 -0.92 12.68
N LEU A 70 -14.85 -0.08 11.69
CA LEU A 70 -14.52 1.36 11.69
C LEU A 70 -15.77 2.24 11.68
N ALA A 71 -15.67 3.43 12.29
CA ALA A 71 -16.75 4.42 12.24
C ALA A 71 -16.92 4.98 10.81
N LYS A 72 -18.18 5.15 10.39
CA LYS A 72 -18.51 5.70 9.06
C LYS A 72 -17.98 7.12 8.84
N LYS A 73 -17.94 7.93 9.91
CA LYS A 73 -17.49 9.33 9.89
C LYS A 73 -16.34 9.51 10.88
N GLY A 74 -15.44 10.44 10.57
CA GLY A 74 -14.28 10.76 11.38
C GLY A 74 -13.12 9.77 11.23
N CYS A 75 -12.03 10.10 11.92
CA CYS A 75 -10.83 9.28 11.97
C CYS A 75 -11.03 8.06 12.90
N PRO A 76 -10.30 6.95 12.67
CA PRO A 76 -10.22 5.86 13.63
C PRO A 76 -9.78 6.38 15.01
N GLN A 77 -10.22 5.70 16.07
CA GLN A 77 -9.81 6.04 17.44
C GLN A 77 -8.30 5.81 17.61
N SER A 78 -7.69 6.55 18.54
CA SER A 78 -6.28 6.33 18.89
C SER A 78 -6.05 4.87 19.29
N GLY A 79 -5.06 4.23 18.67
CA GLY A 79 -4.73 2.81 18.89
C GLY A 79 -5.62 1.80 18.15
N GLN A 80 -6.66 2.22 17.43
CA GLN A 80 -7.54 1.31 16.68
C GLN A 80 -6.88 0.76 15.40
N VAL A 81 -5.93 1.51 14.83
CA VAL A 81 -5.20 1.13 13.62
C VAL A 81 -3.70 1.24 13.89
N ALA A 82 -2.97 0.18 13.52
CA ALA A 82 -1.52 0.17 13.50
C ALA A 82 -1.03 -0.21 12.09
N ILE A 83 -0.09 0.56 11.57
CA ILE A 83 0.58 0.28 10.28
C ILE A 83 2.05 0.08 10.57
N ILE A 84 2.53 -1.14 10.32
CA ILE A 84 3.92 -1.53 10.51
C ILE A 84 4.49 -1.84 9.13
N ALA A 85 5.53 -1.11 8.75
CA ALA A 85 6.21 -1.29 7.48
C ALA A 85 7.64 -1.79 7.70
N ASP A 86 8.12 -2.62 6.78
CA ASP A 86 9.55 -2.95 6.68
C ASP A 86 10.39 -1.71 6.34
N VAL A 87 11.71 -1.80 6.49
CA VAL A 87 12.66 -0.68 6.45
C VAL A 87 12.84 -0.02 5.08
N ASP A 88 12.53 -0.75 4.00
CA ASP A 88 12.63 -0.24 2.63
C ASP A 88 11.79 1.04 2.41
N GLU A 89 12.26 1.91 1.52
CA GLU A 89 11.49 3.11 1.13
C GLU A 89 10.10 2.74 0.60
N ARG A 90 10.05 1.74 -0.29
CA ARG A 90 8.82 1.30 -0.94
C ARG A 90 7.77 0.77 0.04
N THR A 91 8.18 0.16 1.15
CA THR A 91 7.26 -0.36 2.17
C THR A 91 6.78 0.74 3.09
N ARG A 92 7.67 1.64 3.55
CA ARG A 92 7.28 2.80 4.35
C ARG A 92 6.31 3.72 3.60
N LYS A 93 6.62 4.07 2.33
CA LYS A 93 5.73 4.87 1.49
C LYS A 93 4.41 4.18 1.13
N THR A 94 4.40 2.85 1.04
CA THR A 94 3.14 2.10 0.93
C THR A 94 2.30 2.26 2.20
N GLY A 95 2.91 2.14 3.39
CA GLY A 95 2.20 2.33 4.66
C GLY A 95 1.58 3.73 4.78
N GLU A 96 2.36 4.77 4.46
CA GLU A 96 1.89 6.16 4.42
C GLU A 96 0.72 6.35 3.44
N ALA A 97 0.85 5.86 2.20
CA ALA A 97 -0.20 5.97 1.19
C ALA A 97 -1.47 5.21 1.57
N PHE A 98 -1.32 4.03 2.19
CA PHE A 98 -2.45 3.25 2.68
C PHE A 98 -3.19 3.99 3.80
N ALA A 99 -2.44 4.60 4.72
CA ALA A 99 -3.00 5.43 5.79
C ALA A 99 -3.82 6.59 5.22
N ALA A 100 -3.28 7.30 4.23
CA ALA A 100 -3.96 8.42 3.56
C ALA A 100 -5.28 8.00 2.88
N GLY A 101 -5.36 6.77 2.37
CA GLY A 101 -6.60 6.21 1.84
C GLY A 101 -7.58 5.73 2.91
N LEU A 102 -7.08 5.09 3.97
CA LEU A 102 -7.88 4.47 5.02
C LEU A 102 -8.51 5.50 5.97
N ALA A 103 -7.76 6.55 6.29
CA ALA A 103 -8.14 7.61 7.21
C ALA A 103 -7.64 8.97 6.67
N PRO A 104 -8.27 9.49 5.61
CA PRO A 104 -7.94 10.82 5.09
C PRO A 104 -8.27 11.91 6.12
N ASP A 105 -7.53 13.01 6.07
CA ASP A 105 -7.77 14.23 6.88
C ASP A 105 -9.15 14.85 6.64
#